data_AF-A0A8C4X2X0-F1
#
_entry.id   AF-A0A8C4X2X0-F1
#
_cell.length_a   1.000
_cell.length_b   1.000
_cell.length_c   1.000
_cell.angle_alpha   90.00
_cell.angle_beta   90.00
_cell.angle_gamma   90.00
#
_symmetry.space_group_name_H-M   'P 1'
#
loop_
_entity.id
_entity.type
_entity.pdbx_description
1 polymer ?
#
loop_
_entity_poly.entity_id
_entity_poly.type
_entity_poly.pdbx_seq_one_letter_code
_entity_poly.pdbx_strand_id
1 'polypeptide(L)'
;MPATDRLLLEEALQDSPQTRSLFSVFEEDAGTLTDYTNQLLQSMQRVYGAQNEMSLATQQLSQQLQNYEKQNFALGKGDEEVIGVLQQFATIVDKLNLLHDELARRLADSMVFPMVQFREKDLTEIGTLKEIYSIASEEHDSAMAKYSRLPKKRESEKLKAEHRKKVAMLEPMLGYMHAQMAFFHKSLDMMSHKVADFLSSVEQMSQSIQVQLDAETEAMRQSQQELLSVDDTVYMPDQDACSPLVNRSLVQRAGYLNIRSKTGLVTTSWDRLYFFTQGGNLMCQPRGAVAGGLVMDLDNSSVMAVDCEDRRYCFQITTPNGKICITLQAESKRDYEEWICTLNNISRQIYLTDNPEAVAIRLNQTALQAVTPIISFEKKHESYGPNRLQPTSAEPAPGRLQQEPDESAELITAGTPIQFDLVLPASEFEDQNRCGAGRRTNPFGESSSENTRESEDSLLHQMFVVRFLGSMEVKSDRSKEVIFEAMRQVLAARAIHNIFRMTESHLVVTTQCLRLVDPQTQVTRMSLQLSDITQFAAHQENKRLIGFVAVGADISEGLSQKLQCYVFESNTEGEKVCYAISLGKEIIEAQKDPEALAELMKTVPLTSDGKFLLLENETHCDEQAGDPVGLESEA
;
A
#
# COMPACT_ATOMS: atom_id res chain seq x y z
N MET A 1 4.17 -62.82 -24.53
CA MET A 1 3.22 -62.57 -23.42
C MET A 1 2.81 -63.90 -22.84
N PRO A 2 2.50 -64.00 -21.53
CA PRO A 2 1.85 -65.19 -20.97
C PRO A 2 0.49 -65.43 -21.66
N ALA A 3 0.02 -66.67 -21.65
CA ALA A 3 -1.35 -66.97 -22.03
C ALA A 3 -2.32 -66.13 -21.16
N THR A 4 -3.43 -65.69 -21.74
CA THR A 4 -4.54 -65.15 -20.95
C THR A 4 -5.43 -66.33 -20.61
N ASP A 5 -5.68 -66.57 -19.33
CA ASP A 5 -6.73 -67.49 -18.91
C ASP A 5 -8.08 -66.93 -19.38
N ARG A 6 -8.89 -67.78 -20.02
CA ARG A 6 -10.08 -67.39 -20.77
C ARG A 6 -11.30 -68.15 -20.33
N LEU A 7 -12.45 -67.48 -20.33
CA LEU A 7 -13.74 -68.15 -20.21
C LEU A 7 -14.19 -68.67 -21.58
N LEU A 8 -14.36 -69.99 -21.69
CA LEU A 8 -14.77 -70.63 -22.94
C LEU A 8 -16.27 -70.39 -23.19
N LEU A 9 -16.57 -69.48 -24.13
CA LEU A 9 -17.95 -69.14 -24.51
C LEU A 9 -18.73 -70.34 -25.09
N GLU A 10 -18.04 -71.33 -25.62
CA GLU A 10 -18.61 -72.57 -26.16
C GLU A 10 -19.18 -73.48 -25.05
N GLU A 11 -18.50 -73.55 -23.89
CA GLU A 11 -18.99 -74.29 -22.71
C GLU A 11 -20.10 -73.54 -21.97
N ALA A 12 -20.26 -72.26 -22.27
CA ALA A 12 -21.03 -71.35 -21.44
C ALA A 12 -22.56 -71.59 -21.56
N LEU A 13 -23.04 -72.25 -22.62
CA LEU A 13 -24.42 -72.77 -22.70
C LEU A 13 -24.61 -74.05 -21.87
N GLN A 14 -23.59 -74.90 -21.80
CA GLN A 14 -23.63 -76.17 -21.07
C GLN A 14 -23.71 -75.96 -19.55
N ASP A 15 -23.22 -74.81 -19.08
CA ASP A 15 -23.28 -74.34 -17.69
C ASP A 15 -22.83 -75.40 -16.66
N SER A 16 -21.76 -76.10 -17.00
CA SER A 16 -21.28 -77.23 -16.19
C SER A 16 -20.81 -76.75 -14.81
N PRO A 17 -20.90 -77.59 -13.76
CA PRO A 17 -20.32 -77.27 -12.46
C PRO A 17 -18.83 -76.92 -12.53
N GLN A 18 -18.06 -77.52 -13.46
CA GLN A 18 -16.67 -77.12 -13.70
C GLN A 18 -16.56 -75.70 -14.26
N THR A 19 -17.39 -75.35 -15.25
CA THR A 19 -17.43 -74.01 -15.86
C THR A 19 -17.89 -72.96 -14.84
N ARG A 20 -18.84 -73.28 -13.95
CA ARG A 20 -19.26 -72.42 -12.83
C ARG A 20 -18.15 -72.24 -11.78
N SER A 21 -17.43 -73.31 -11.40
CA SER A 21 -16.28 -73.19 -10.48
C SER A 21 -15.14 -72.36 -11.08
N LEU A 22 -14.88 -72.47 -12.38
CA LEU A 22 -13.92 -71.59 -13.07
C LEU A 22 -14.43 -70.13 -13.07
N PHE A 23 -15.71 -69.92 -13.39
CA PHE A 23 -16.32 -68.59 -13.37
C PHE A 23 -16.22 -67.91 -12.00
N SER A 24 -16.46 -68.63 -10.88
CA SER A 24 -16.30 -68.06 -9.54
C SER A 24 -14.87 -67.61 -9.21
N VAL A 25 -13.84 -68.25 -9.78
CA VAL A 25 -12.44 -67.79 -9.63
C VAL A 25 -12.23 -66.47 -10.38
N PHE A 26 -12.84 -66.29 -11.56
CA PHE A 26 -12.81 -65.00 -12.28
C PHE A 26 -13.57 -63.91 -11.52
N GLU A 27 -14.66 -64.25 -10.81
CA GLU A 27 -15.36 -63.29 -9.94
C GLU A 27 -14.56 -62.90 -8.70
N GLU A 28 -13.86 -63.84 -8.07
CA GLU A 28 -12.98 -63.60 -6.91
C GLU A 28 -11.78 -62.71 -7.30
N ASP A 29 -11.15 -62.97 -8.46
CA ASP A 29 -10.09 -62.14 -9.00
C ASP A 29 -10.60 -60.75 -9.45
N ALA A 30 -11.84 -60.64 -9.94
CA ALA A 30 -12.46 -59.35 -10.25
C ALA A 30 -12.77 -58.53 -8.98
N GLY A 31 -13.21 -59.17 -7.90
CA GLY A 31 -13.38 -58.54 -6.59
C GLY A 31 -12.05 -58.05 -6.02
N THR A 32 -11.06 -58.95 -5.94
CA THR A 32 -9.69 -58.64 -5.47
C THR A 32 -9.04 -57.51 -6.28
N LEU A 33 -9.22 -57.51 -7.61
CA LEU A 33 -8.78 -56.43 -8.48
C LEU A 33 -9.46 -55.09 -8.13
N THR A 34 -10.77 -55.10 -7.86
CA THR A 34 -11.52 -53.89 -7.53
C THR A 34 -11.05 -53.27 -6.22
N ASP A 35 -10.77 -54.11 -5.21
CA ASP A 35 -10.20 -53.65 -3.93
C ASP A 35 -8.78 -53.10 -4.10
N TYR A 36 -7.95 -53.74 -4.92
CA TYR A 36 -6.61 -53.25 -5.24
C TYR A 36 -6.64 -51.92 -6.00
N THR A 37 -7.50 -51.77 -7.02
CA THR A 37 -7.59 -50.51 -7.79
C THR A 37 -8.18 -49.38 -6.96
N ASN A 38 -9.08 -49.65 -6.01
CA ASN A 38 -9.54 -48.67 -5.02
C ASN A 38 -8.36 -48.11 -4.20
N GLN A 39 -7.51 -48.98 -3.65
CA GLN A 39 -6.34 -48.58 -2.85
C GLN A 39 -5.26 -47.86 -3.70
N LEU A 40 -5.03 -48.33 -4.92
CA LEU A 40 -4.10 -47.70 -5.86
C LEU A 40 -4.58 -46.30 -6.28
N LEU A 41 -5.87 -46.13 -6.58
CA LEU A 41 -6.46 -44.85 -6.93
C LEU A 41 -6.35 -43.84 -5.77
N GLN A 42 -6.66 -44.25 -4.53
CA GLN A 42 -6.46 -43.39 -3.34
C GLN A 42 -4.99 -42.95 -3.20
N SER A 43 -4.05 -43.87 -3.44
CA SER A 43 -2.61 -43.57 -3.39
C SER A 43 -2.19 -42.58 -4.47
N MET A 44 -2.69 -42.76 -5.70
CA MET A 44 -2.46 -41.84 -6.82
C MET A 44 -3.07 -40.45 -6.60
N GLN A 45 -4.30 -40.39 -6.07
CA GLN A 45 -4.96 -39.15 -5.70
C GLN A 45 -4.19 -38.39 -4.62
N ARG A 46 -3.63 -39.09 -3.62
CA ARG A 46 -2.78 -38.48 -2.61
C ARG A 46 -1.48 -37.91 -3.18
N VAL A 47 -0.84 -38.60 -4.13
CA VAL A 47 0.36 -38.11 -4.83
C VAL A 47 0.03 -36.87 -5.67
N TYR A 48 -1.08 -36.89 -6.42
CA TYR A 48 -1.55 -35.72 -7.17
C TYR A 48 -1.86 -34.53 -6.25
N GLY A 49 -2.58 -34.76 -5.14
CA GLY A 49 -2.92 -33.71 -4.17
C GLY A 49 -1.68 -33.03 -3.58
N ALA A 50 -0.69 -33.81 -3.13
CA ALA A 50 0.57 -33.26 -2.62
C ALA A 50 1.36 -32.46 -3.68
N GLN A 51 1.34 -32.90 -4.95
CA GLN A 51 1.99 -32.18 -6.03
C GLN A 51 1.27 -30.87 -6.39
N ASN A 52 -0.06 -30.84 -6.28
CA ASN A 52 -0.85 -29.63 -6.47
C ASN A 52 -0.64 -28.63 -5.32
N GLU A 53 -0.59 -29.11 -4.07
CA GLU A 53 -0.31 -28.33 -2.86
C GLU A 53 1.10 -27.70 -2.89
N MET A 54 2.10 -28.41 -3.42
CA MET A 54 3.45 -27.88 -3.67
C MET A 54 3.45 -26.70 -4.65
N SER A 55 2.58 -26.70 -5.67
CA SER A 55 2.43 -25.57 -6.59
C SER A 55 1.85 -24.35 -5.88
N LEU A 56 0.76 -24.53 -5.12
CA LEU A 56 0.14 -23.44 -4.34
C LEU A 56 1.14 -22.84 -3.33
N ALA A 57 1.91 -23.67 -2.63
CA ALA A 57 2.92 -23.22 -1.67
C ALA A 57 4.07 -22.43 -2.34
N THR A 58 4.53 -22.87 -3.52
CA THR A 58 5.59 -22.15 -4.26
C THR A 58 5.08 -20.86 -4.89
N GLN A 59 3.84 -20.82 -5.39
CA GLN A 59 3.17 -19.59 -5.81
C GLN A 59 3.08 -18.57 -4.66
N GLN A 60 2.63 -19.00 -3.48
CA GLN A 60 2.52 -18.14 -2.30
C GLN A 60 3.89 -17.62 -1.83
N LEU A 61 4.93 -18.46 -1.87
CA LEU A 61 6.30 -18.05 -1.54
C LEU A 61 6.80 -16.94 -2.48
N SER A 62 6.61 -17.10 -3.79
CA SER A 62 7.00 -16.07 -4.77
C SER A 62 6.27 -14.75 -4.51
N GLN A 63 4.95 -14.80 -4.32
CA GLN A 63 4.14 -13.63 -4.01
C GLN A 63 4.63 -12.91 -2.73
N GLN A 64 5.01 -13.67 -1.70
CA GLN A 64 5.51 -13.11 -0.45
C GLN A 64 6.88 -12.44 -0.61
N LEU A 65 7.77 -12.99 -1.45
CA LEU A 65 9.05 -12.36 -1.80
C LEU A 65 8.83 -11.02 -2.54
N GLN A 66 7.89 -10.98 -3.51
CA GLN A 66 7.52 -9.75 -4.22
C GLN A 66 6.83 -8.72 -3.33
N ASN A 67 6.17 -9.13 -2.25
CA ASN A 67 5.50 -8.22 -1.32
C ASN A 67 6.49 -7.44 -0.41
N TYR A 68 7.77 -7.82 -0.34
CA TYR A 68 8.78 -7.10 0.44
C TYR A 68 8.98 -5.65 -0.04
N GLU A 69 9.02 -5.43 -1.36
CA GLU A 69 9.14 -4.11 -1.99
C GLU A 69 7.95 -3.19 -1.65
N LYS A 70 6.79 -3.78 -1.37
CA LYS A 70 5.54 -3.05 -1.03
C LYS A 70 5.45 -2.68 0.45
N GLN A 71 6.40 -3.11 1.29
CA GLN A 71 6.41 -2.80 2.72
C GLN A 71 6.92 -1.39 2.97
N ASN A 72 6.15 -0.62 3.74
CA ASN A 72 6.52 0.75 4.12
C ASN A 72 7.39 0.73 5.38
N PHE A 73 8.72 0.71 5.20
CA PHE A 73 9.67 0.79 6.30
C PHE A 73 9.79 2.24 6.81
N ALA A 74 9.66 2.44 8.13
CA ALA A 74 9.65 3.78 8.74
C ALA A 74 11.02 4.50 8.71
N LEU A 75 12.10 3.80 8.38
CA LEU A 75 13.47 4.33 8.37
C LEU A 75 13.95 4.78 6.98
N GLY A 76 13.19 4.48 5.91
CA GLY A 76 13.56 4.78 4.54
C GLY A 76 12.91 3.82 3.53
N LYS A 77 13.20 3.98 2.24
CA LYS A 77 12.90 2.94 1.25
C LYS A 77 13.75 1.70 1.60
N GLY A 78 13.22 0.51 1.33
CA GLY A 78 13.95 -0.74 1.54
C GLY A 78 15.25 -0.75 0.74
N ASP A 79 16.25 -1.50 1.20
CA ASP A 79 17.52 -1.63 0.51
C ASP A 79 17.32 -2.20 -0.91
N GLU A 80 17.66 -1.40 -1.92
CA GLU A 80 17.51 -1.72 -3.35
C GLU A 80 18.30 -2.98 -3.74
N GLU A 81 19.44 -3.27 -3.08
CA GLU A 81 20.20 -4.51 -3.33
C GLU A 81 19.42 -5.73 -2.82
N VAL A 82 18.82 -5.63 -1.64
CA VAL A 82 17.97 -6.68 -1.05
C VAL A 82 16.69 -6.86 -1.86
N ILE A 83 16.04 -5.78 -2.31
CA ILE A 83 14.86 -5.82 -3.18
C ILE A 83 15.21 -6.54 -4.50
N GLY A 84 16.31 -6.16 -5.16
CA GLY A 84 16.76 -6.78 -6.40
C GLY A 84 17.12 -8.26 -6.27
N VAL A 85 17.66 -8.69 -5.12
CA VAL A 85 17.91 -10.11 -4.81
C VAL A 85 16.60 -10.87 -4.58
N LEU A 86 15.65 -10.30 -3.83
CA LEU A 86 14.35 -10.94 -3.57
C LEU A 86 13.48 -11.07 -4.84
N GLN A 87 13.50 -10.07 -5.73
CA GLN A 87 12.86 -10.14 -7.04
C GLN A 87 13.46 -11.26 -7.92
N GLN A 88 14.77 -11.47 -7.87
CA GLN A 88 15.43 -12.58 -8.57
C GLN A 88 15.04 -13.94 -7.99
N PHE A 89 14.97 -14.07 -6.66
CA PHE A 89 14.46 -15.29 -6.02
C PHE A 89 12.99 -15.56 -6.40
N ALA A 90 12.11 -14.55 -6.35
CA ALA A 90 10.72 -14.69 -6.78
C ALA A 90 10.63 -15.20 -8.23
N THR A 91 11.41 -14.61 -9.14
CA THR A 91 11.49 -15.03 -10.56
C THR A 91 11.95 -16.49 -10.73
N ILE A 92 12.83 -16.99 -9.85
CA ILE A 92 13.26 -18.41 -9.85
C ILE A 92 12.13 -19.31 -9.31
N VAL A 93 11.48 -18.90 -8.22
CA VAL A 93 10.38 -19.64 -7.58
C VAL A 93 9.15 -19.72 -8.51
N ASP A 94 8.80 -18.65 -9.23
CA ASP A 94 7.72 -18.65 -10.22
C ASP A 94 7.97 -19.68 -11.33
N LYS A 95 9.21 -19.77 -11.83
CA LYS A 95 9.56 -20.77 -12.84
C LYS A 95 9.50 -22.20 -12.29
N LEU A 96 9.85 -22.40 -11.02
CA LEU A 96 9.71 -23.69 -10.35
C LEU A 96 8.22 -24.06 -10.17
N ASN A 97 7.38 -23.10 -9.77
CA ASN A 97 5.93 -23.28 -9.69
C ASN A 97 5.35 -23.73 -11.04
N LEU A 98 5.74 -23.09 -12.16
CA LEU A 98 5.30 -23.51 -13.50
C LEU A 98 5.63 -24.98 -13.83
N LEU A 99 6.72 -25.54 -13.30
CA LEU A 99 7.06 -26.96 -13.44
C LEU A 99 6.18 -27.86 -12.55
N HIS A 100 5.89 -27.42 -11.32
CA HIS A 100 5.00 -28.12 -10.40
C HIS A 100 3.55 -28.16 -10.94
N ASP A 101 3.09 -27.07 -11.55
CA ASP A 101 1.77 -26.93 -12.17
C ASP A 101 1.63 -27.81 -13.42
N GLU A 102 2.67 -27.83 -14.27
CA GLU A 102 2.75 -28.72 -15.43
C GLU A 102 2.75 -30.20 -15.01
N LEU A 103 3.49 -30.54 -13.95
CA LEU A 103 3.52 -31.90 -13.40
C LEU A 103 2.18 -32.30 -12.76
N ALA A 104 1.56 -31.44 -11.95
CA ALA A 104 0.25 -31.69 -11.33
C ALA A 104 -0.82 -31.99 -12.40
N ARG A 105 -0.87 -31.19 -13.47
CA ARG A 105 -1.77 -31.40 -14.60
C ARG A 105 -1.51 -32.74 -15.31
N ARG A 106 -0.24 -33.09 -15.56
CA ARG A 106 0.13 -34.39 -16.14
C ARG A 106 -0.26 -35.57 -15.25
N LEU A 107 -0.14 -35.46 -13.94
CA LEU A 107 -0.58 -36.49 -12.98
C LEU A 107 -2.11 -36.65 -12.98
N ALA A 108 -2.87 -35.55 -13.06
CA ALA A 108 -4.32 -35.61 -13.23
C ALA A 108 -4.70 -36.34 -14.53
N ASP A 109 -4.22 -35.86 -15.66
CA ASP A 109 -4.65 -36.32 -17.00
C ASP A 109 -4.16 -37.74 -17.35
N SER A 110 -2.93 -38.08 -16.96
CA SER A 110 -2.24 -39.30 -17.45
C SER A 110 -2.08 -40.41 -16.40
N MET A 111 -2.38 -40.15 -15.12
CA MET A 111 -2.30 -41.15 -14.05
C MET A 111 -3.63 -41.33 -13.33
N VAL A 112 -4.22 -40.25 -12.80
CA VAL A 112 -5.46 -40.32 -12.01
C VAL A 112 -6.67 -40.58 -12.92
N PHE A 113 -6.87 -39.77 -13.96
CA PHE A 113 -8.05 -39.85 -14.82
C PHE A 113 -8.25 -41.23 -15.49
N PRO A 114 -7.23 -41.89 -16.08
CA PRO A 114 -7.40 -43.24 -16.65
C PRO A 114 -7.80 -44.30 -15.61
N MET A 115 -7.38 -44.15 -14.35
CA MET A 115 -7.72 -45.08 -13.27
C MET A 115 -9.11 -44.84 -12.70
N VAL A 116 -9.56 -43.57 -12.62
CA VAL A 116 -10.97 -43.23 -12.38
C VAL A 116 -11.83 -43.85 -13.49
N GLN A 117 -11.46 -43.63 -14.76
CA GLN A 117 -12.21 -44.14 -15.91
C GLN A 117 -12.30 -45.68 -15.92
N PHE A 118 -11.21 -46.40 -15.65
CA PHE A 118 -11.22 -47.87 -15.55
C PHE A 118 -12.19 -48.38 -14.47
N ARG A 119 -12.23 -47.70 -13.31
CA ARG A 119 -13.09 -48.04 -12.19
C ARG A 119 -14.57 -47.74 -12.49
N GLU A 120 -14.87 -46.52 -12.89
CA GLU A 120 -16.24 -46.04 -13.10
C GLU A 120 -16.90 -46.62 -14.35
N LYS A 121 -16.11 -47.00 -15.35
CA LYS A 121 -16.60 -47.62 -16.58
C LYS A 121 -16.45 -49.14 -16.58
N ASP A 122 -15.22 -49.64 -16.59
CA ASP A 122 -14.97 -51.04 -16.94
C ASP A 122 -15.25 -51.99 -15.77
N LEU A 123 -14.87 -51.64 -14.53
CA LEU A 123 -15.22 -52.44 -13.34
C LEU A 123 -16.72 -52.36 -13.01
N THR A 124 -17.35 -51.21 -13.23
CA THR A 124 -18.80 -51.03 -13.04
C THR A 124 -19.60 -51.78 -14.11
N GLU A 125 -19.13 -51.85 -15.37
CA GLU A 125 -19.69 -52.72 -16.41
C GLU A 125 -19.60 -54.20 -16.01
N ILE A 126 -18.46 -54.66 -15.46
CA ILE A 126 -18.32 -56.04 -14.98
C ILE A 126 -19.29 -56.34 -13.82
N GLY A 127 -19.43 -55.41 -12.86
CA GLY A 127 -20.35 -55.56 -11.73
C GLY A 127 -21.82 -55.66 -12.17
N THR A 128 -22.25 -54.76 -13.05
CA THR A 128 -23.63 -54.77 -13.59
C THR A 128 -23.91 -56.00 -14.46
N LEU A 129 -22.95 -56.45 -15.29
CA LEU A 129 -23.08 -57.70 -16.05
C LEU A 129 -23.17 -58.95 -15.16
N LYS A 130 -22.42 -58.98 -14.04
CA LYS A 130 -22.51 -60.05 -13.03
C LYS A 130 -23.91 -60.08 -12.39
N GLU A 131 -24.45 -58.93 -12.01
CA GLU A 131 -25.79 -58.83 -11.40
C GLU A 131 -26.89 -59.28 -12.38
N ILE A 132 -26.85 -58.78 -13.62
CA ILE A 132 -27.76 -59.21 -14.71
C ILE A 132 -27.66 -60.72 -14.94
N TYR A 133 -26.45 -61.30 -14.92
CA TYR A 133 -26.25 -62.74 -15.06
C TYR A 133 -26.81 -63.54 -13.88
N SER A 134 -26.67 -63.06 -12.64
CA SER A 134 -27.24 -63.71 -11.45
C SER A 134 -28.75 -63.77 -11.55
N ILE A 135 -29.40 -62.65 -11.86
CA ILE A 135 -30.86 -62.56 -12.04
C ILE A 135 -31.31 -63.51 -13.16
N ALA A 136 -30.65 -63.48 -14.32
CA ALA A 136 -30.96 -64.37 -15.44
C ALA A 136 -30.76 -65.87 -15.09
N SER A 137 -29.79 -66.19 -14.23
CA SER A 137 -29.57 -67.56 -13.72
C SER A 137 -30.72 -67.99 -12.81
N GLU A 138 -31.13 -67.15 -11.85
CA GLU A 138 -32.23 -67.43 -10.92
C GLU A 138 -33.58 -67.55 -11.65
N GLU A 139 -33.81 -66.71 -12.67
CA GLU A 139 -34.95 -66.82 -13.58
C GLU A 139 -34.90 -68.11 -14.41
N HIS A 140 -33.74 -68.49 -14.92
CA HIS A 140 -33.56 -69.75 -15.66
C HIS A 140 -33.83 -70.97 -14.78
N ASP A 141 -33.29 -71.03 -13.56
CA ASP A 141 -33.55 -72.10 -12.60
C ASP A 141 -35.04 -72.17 -12.24
N SER A 142 -35.67 -71.02 -12.01
CA SER A 142 -37.11 -70.90 -11.78
C SER A 142 -37.96 -71.34 -12.98
N ALA A 143 -37.49 -71.08 -14.20
CA ALA A 143 -38.11 -71.52 -15.44
C ALA A 143 -37.90 -73.02 -15.68
N MET A 144 -36.72 -73.57 -15.42
CA MET A 144 -36.40 -74.99 -15.52
C MET A 144 -37.14 -75.82 -14.46
N ALA A 145 -37.36 -75.30 -13.25
CA ALA A 145 -38.23 -75.92 -12.25
C ALA A 145 -39.71 -76.02 -12.67
N LYS A 146 -40.16 -75.13 -13.57
CA LYS A 146 -41.49 -75.15 -14.21
C LYS A 146 -41.50 -76.01 -15.49
N TYR A 147 -40.44 -75.94 -16.30
CA TYR A 147 -40.31 -76.62 -17.60
C TYR A 147 -39.91 -78.10 -17.49
N SER A 148 -39.23 -78.51 -16.42
CA SER A 148 -39.06 -79.93 -16.06
C SER A 148 -40.40 -80.65 -15.80
N ARG A 149 -41.49 -79.88 -15.65
CA ARG A 149 -42.88 -80.37 -15.56
C ARG A 149 -43.63 -80.25 -16.89
N LEU A 150 -42.95 -79.92 -17.99
CA LEU A 150 -43.49 -79.75 -19.34
C LEU A 150 -42.79 -80.68 -20.38
N PRO A 151 -43.43 -81.00 -21.52
CA PRO A 151 -42.83 -81.85 -22.55
C PRO A 151 -41.73 -81.14 -23.39
N LYS A 152 -40.65 -81.87 -23.73
CA LYS A 152 -39.37 -81.37 -24.30
C LYS A 152 -39.40 -80.69 -25.69
N LYS A 153 -38.72 -79.53 -25.86
CA LYS A 153 -37.81 -79.13 -27.00
C LYS A 153 -36.99 -77.80 -26.76
N ARG A 154 -35.79 -77.71 -27.37
CA ARG A 154 -34.58 -76.80 -27.23
C ARG A 154 -34.70 -75.31 -27.71
N GLU A 155 -33.72 -74.34 -27.59
CA GLU A 155 -32.53 -74.02 -26.71
C GLU A 155 -31.66 -72.81 -27.28
N SER A 156 -30.69 -72.24 -26.52
CA SER A 156 -29.55 -71.28 -26.87
C SER A 156 -29.78 -69.74 -26.81
N GLU A 157 -28.81 -68.77 -26.71
CA GLU A 157 -27.29 -68.74 -26.76
C GLU A 157 -26.62 -67.56 -25.93
N LYS A 158 -25.42 -66.98 -26.25
CA LYS A 158 -24.57 -66.14 -25.32
C LYS A 158 -23.73 -64.90 -25.84
N LEU A 159 -22.86 -64.30 -24.97
CA LEU A 159 -22.24 -62.93 -25.00
C LEU A 159 -20.66 -62.87 -25.00
N LYS A 160 -20.00 -61.68 -24.93
CA LYS A 160 -18.50 -61.46 -24.90
C LYS A 160 -18.08 -60.30 -23.95
N ALA A 161 -16.96 -60.41 -23.20
CA ALA A 161 -16.46 -59.30 -22.33
C ALA A 161 -14.93 -59.19 -21.99
N GLU A 162 -14.05 -60.12 -22.37
CA GLU A 162 -12.76 -60.30 -21.64
C GLU A 162 -11.59 -59.32 -21.95
N HIS A 163 -11.64 -58.52 -23.03
CA HIS A 163 -10.40 -57.90 -23.58
C HIS A 163 -9.98 -56.54 -22.97
N ARG A 164 -10.82 -55.88 -22.15
CA ARG A 164 -10.53 -54.51 -21.63
C ARG A 164 -9.46 -54.49 -20.51
N LYS A 165 -9.45 -55.49 -19.62
CA LYS A 165 -8.64 -55.53 -18.38
C LYS A 165 -7.12 -55.34 -18.57
N LYS A 166 -6.54 -55.74 -19.71
CA LYS A 166 -5.07 -55.69 -19.92
C LYS A 166 -4.52 -54.35 -20.40
N VAL A 167 -5.32 -53.50 -21.03
CA VAL A 167 -4.85 -52.20 -21.57
C VAL A 167 -4.78 -51.17 -20.45
N ALA A 168 -5.84 -51.08 -19.64
CA ALA A 168 -6.00 -50.07 -18.59
C ALA A 168 -4.88 -50.06 -17.52
N MET A 169 -4.20 -51.18 -17.27
CA MET A 169 -3.16 -51.28 -16.23
C MET A 169 -1.79 -50.71 -16.63
N LEU A 170 -1.44 -50.74 -17.92
CA LEU A 170 -0.07 -50.44 -18.37
C LEU A 170 0.10 -48.98 -18.83
N GLU A 171 -0.95 -48.39 -19.37
CA GLU A 171 -0.96 -47.03 -19.90
C GLU A 171 -0.67 -45.94 -18.82
N PRO A 172 -1.26 -45.99 -17.60
CA PRO A 172 -1.04 -44.94 -16.58
C PRO A 172 0.41 -44.91 -16.05
N MET A 173 1.02 -46.10 -15.90
CA MET A 173 2.40 -46.23 -15.41
C MET A 173 3.41 -45.72 -16.43
N LEU A 174 3.13 -45.90 -17.72
CA LEU A 174 3.95 -45.36 -18.81
C LEU A 174 3.84 -43.82 -18.90
N GLY A 175 2.65 -43.26 -18.64
CA GLY A 175 2.44 -41.81 -18.54
C GLY A 175 3.24 -41.18 -17.39
N TYR A 176 3.16 -41.78 -16.19
CA TYR A 176 3.89 -41.32 -15.01
C TYR A 176 5.42 -41.25 -15.24
N MET A 177 6.03 -42.32 -15.77
CA MET A 177 7.48 -42.37 -15.96
C MET A 177 8.01 -41.34 -16.96
N HIS A 178 7.26 -41.04 -18.03
CA HIS A 178 7.63 -39.98 -18.97
C HIS A 178 7.52 -38.58 -18.35
N ALA A 179 6.48 -38.32 -17.55
CA ALA A 179 6.30 -37.04 -16.86
C ALA A 179 7.45 -36.76 -15.88
N GLN A 180 7.86 -37.76 -15.09
CA GLN A 180 8.99 -37.65 -14.16
C GLN A 180 10.31 -37.36 -14.89
N MET A 181 10.62 -38.08 -15.98
CA MET A 181 11.84 -37.83 -16.75
C MET A 181 11.89 -36.41 -17.35
N ALA A 182 10.76 -35.90 -17.85
CA ALA A 182 10.67 -34.54 -18.38
C ALA A 182 10.87 -33.47 -17.28
N PHE A 183 10.26 -33.66 -16.10
CA PHE A 183 10.42 -32.78 -14.95
C PHE A 183 11.88 -32.66 -14.51
N PHE A 184 12.58 -33.78 -14.28
CA PHE A 184 13.97 -33.74 -13.81
C PHE A 184 14.94 -33.16 -14.84
N HIS A 185 14.74 -33.45 -16.13
CA HIS A 185 15.60 -32.89 -17.19
C HIS A 185 15.47 -31.36 -17.27
N LYS A 186 14.24 -30.84 -17.25
CA LYS A 186 13.95 -29.40 -17.29
C LYS A 186 14.34 -28.68 -15.99
N SER A 187 14.25 -29.36 -14.85
CA SER A 187 14.73 -28.85 -13.56
C SER A 187 16.25 -28.74 -13.49
N LEU A 188 16.99 -29.71 -14.04
CA LEU A 188 18.45 -29.67 -14.12
C LEU A 188 18.95 -28.55 -15.05
N ASP A 189 18.28 -28.34 -16.19
CA ASP A 189 18.61 -27.24 -17.12
C ASP A 189 18.32 -25.86 -16.49
N MET A 190 17.27 -25.76 -15.66
CA MET A 190 16.98 -24.55 -14.88
C MET A 190 17.99 -24.30 -13.75
N MET A 191 18.42 -25.35 -13.05
CA MET A 191 19.49 -25.34 -12.04
C MET A 191 20.89 -25.24 -12.68
N SER A 192 21.01 -24.40 -13.71
CA SER A 192 22.26 -24.13 -14.42
C SER A 192 23.30 -23.42 -13.53
N HIS A 193 24.55 -23.39 -14.01
CA HIS A 193 25.64 -22.63 -13.38
C HIS A 193 25.26 -21.19 -13.01
N LYS A 194 24.40 -20.52 -13.78
CA LYS A 194 23.95 -19.15 -13.48
C LYS A 194 23.20 -19.02 -12.15
N VAL A 195 22.45 -20.04 -11.74
CA VAL A 195 21.76 -20.06 -10.44
C VAL A 195 22.78 -20.31 -9.32
N ALA A 196 23.77 -21.18 -9.56
CA ALA A 196 24.85 -21.41 -8.60
C ALA A 196 25.73 -20.17 -8.40
N ASP A 197 26.07 -19.45 -9.48
CA ASP A 197 26.83 -18.20 -9.45
C ASP A 197 26.06 -17.10 -8.70
N PHE A 198 24.75 -16.98 -8.93
CA PHE A 198 23.87 -16.08 -8.17
C PHE A 198 23.83 -16.42 -6.68
N LEU A 199 23.62 -17.69 -6.31
CA LEU A 199 23.60 -18.13 -4.91
C LEU A 199 24.94 -17.85 -4.20
N SER A 200 26.07 -18.08 -4.89
CA SER A 200 27.41 -17.73 -4.39
C SER A 200 27.57 -16.21 -4.17
N SER A 201 27.02 -15.38 -5.06
CA SER A 201 27.01 -13.92 -4.89
C SER A 201 26.15 -13.48 -3.68
N VAL A 202 25.00 -14.12 -3.46
CA VAL A 202 24.13 -13.85 -2.29
C VAL A 202 24.79 -14.31 -1.00
N GLU A 203 25.49 -15.44 -0.99
CA GLU A 203 26.27 -15.93 0.16
C GLU A 203 27.40 -14.95 0.52
N GLN A 204 28.14 -14.43 -0.46
CA GLN A 204 29.17 -13.41 -0.26
C GLN A 204 28.59 -12.09 0.27
N MET A 205 27.45 -11.65 -0.27
CA MET A 205 26.74 -10.45 0.20
C MET A 205 26.30 -10.61 1.66
N SER A 206 25.67 -11.74 2.00
CA SER A 206 25.27 -12.07 3.37
C SER A 206 26.46 -12.12 4.33
N GLN A 207 27.59 -12.69 3.90
CA GLN A 207 28.81 -12.73 4.71
C GLN A 207 29.42 -11.34 4.92
N SER A 208 29.38 -10.47 3.90
CA SER A 208 29.82 -9.08 4.02
C SER A 208 28.98 -8.29 5.01
N ILE A 209 27.65 -8.41 4.93
CA ILE A 209 26.71 -7.78 5.87
C ILE A 209 26.96 -8.27 7.30
N GLN A 210 27.19 -9.57 7.50
CA GLN A 210 27.51 -10.11 8.83
C GLN A 210 28.81 -9.53 9.41
N VAL A 211 29.88 -9.41 8.60
CA VAL A 211 31.15 -8.83 9.05
C VAL A 211 31.02 -7.34 9.38
N GLN A 212 30.21 -6.59 8.63
CA GLN A 212 29.89 -5.20 8.95
C GLN A 212 29.11 -5.09 10.26
N LEU A 213 28.06 -5.92 10.42
CA LEU A 213 27.24 -5.97 11.64
C LEU A 213 28.08 -6.31 12.88
N ASP A 214 28.98 -7.28 12.79
CA ASP A 214 29.87 -7.67 13.90
C ASP A 214 30.83 -6.51 14.27
N ALA A 215 31.38 -5.82 13.27
CA ALA A 215 32.27 -4.66 13.48
C ALA A 215 31.55 -3.46 14.09
N GLU A 216 30.34 -3.13 13.61
CA GLU A 216 29.51 -2.07 14.19
C GLU A 216 29.03 -2.41 15.61
N THR A 217 28.67 -3.67 15.85
CA THR A 217 28.28 -4.15 17.19
C THR A 217 29.41 -3.98 18.20
N GLU A 218 30.64 -4.35 17.84
CA GLU A 218 31.80 -4.18 18.71
C GLU A 218 32.17 -2.70 18.91
N ALA A 219 32.10 -1.86 17.87
CA ALA A 219 32.30 -0.42 17.99
C ALA A 219 31.23 0.24 18.90
N MET A 220 29.96 -0.15 18.76
CA MET A 220 28.86 0.30 19.61
C MET A 220 29.06 -0.15 21.07
N ARG A 221 29.52 -1.39 21.29
CA ARG A 221 29.85 -1.92 22.62
C ARG A 221 30.97 -1.12 23.29
N GLN A 222 32.00 -0.72 22.54
CA GLN A 222 33.09 0.12 23.06
C GLN A 222 32.59 1.52 23.40
N SER A 223 31.85 2.17 22.50
CA SER A 223 31.26 3.49 22.76
C SER A 223 30.30 3.49 23.96
N GLN A 224 29.47 2.45 24.10
CA GLN A 224 28.62 2.25 25.27
C GLN A 224 29.44 2.10 26.56
N GLN A 225 30.53 1.33 26.52
CA GLN A 225 31.42 1.14 27.67
C GLN A 225 32.09 2.46 28.08
N GLU A 226 32.52 3.29 27.13
CA GLU A 226 33.07 4.63 27.39
C GLU A 226 32.01 5.56 28.01
N LEU A 227 30.81 5.64 27.43
CA LEU A 227 29.72 6.48 27.93
C LEU A 227 29.22 6.08 29.33
N LEU A 228 29.33 4.80 29.69
CA LEU A 228 28.99 4.29 31.03
C LEU A 228 30.17 4.34 32.02
N SER A 229 31.37 4.73 31.58
CA SER A 229 32.56 4.86 32.44
C SER A 229 32.71 6.24 33.09
N VAL A 230 31.75 7.15 32.85
CA VAL A 230 31.72 8.47 33.47
C VAL A 230 31.50 8.39 34.98
N ASP A 231 31.99 9.39 35.70
CA ASP A 231 31.86 9.45 37.16
C ASP A 231 30.40 9.68 37.60
N ASP A 232 29.99 9.03 38.70
CA ASP A 232 28.63 9.09 39.26
C ASP A 232 28.13 10.53 39.51
N THR A 233 29.05 11.48 39.71
CA THR A 233 28.77 12.92 39.83
C THR A 233 27.95 13.47 38.66
N VAL A 234 28.11 12.93 37.45
CA VAL A 234 27.36 13.32 36.23
C VAL A 234 25.86 13.05 36.36
N TYR A 235 25.46 12.02 37.12
CA TYR A 235 24.06 11.63 37.31
C TYR A 235 23.39 12.28 38.54
N MET A 236 24.15 13.00 39.36
CA MET A 236 23.64 13.62 40.58
C MET A 236 23.25 15.09 40.33
N PRO A 237 21.97 15.47 40.51
CA PRO A 237 21.59 16.87 40.40
C PRO A 237 22.24 17.71 41.50
N ASP A 238 22.53 18.97 41.18
CA ASP A 238 22.78 20.03 42.16
C ASP A 238 24.11 19.95 42.97
N GLN A 239 25.05 19.06 42.60
CA GLN A 239 26.33 18.92 43.32
C GLN A 239 27.15 20.23 43.40
N ASP A 240 27.18 21.01 42.32
CA ASP A 240 27.92 22.28 42.25
C ASP A 240 27.20 23.47 42.93
N ALA A 241 26.13 23.27 43.71
CA ALA A 241 25.32 24.37 44.27
C ALA A 241 26.11 25.43 45.08
N CYS A 242 27.22 25.01 45.69
CA CYS A 242 28.16 25.88 46.43
C CYS A 242 29.05 26.75 45.53
N SER A 243 29.35 26.32 44.31
CA SER A 243 30.21 27.03 43.35
C SER A 243 29.85 26.71 41.89
N PRO A 244 28.63 27.07 41.44
CA PRO A 244 28.15 26.64 40.13
C PRO A 244 28.88 27.39 39.02
N LEU A 245 29.51 26.64 38.12
CA LEU A 245 30.01 27.17 36.85
C LEU A 245 28.80 27.45 35.95
N VAL A 246 28.35 28.71 35.89
CA VAL A 246 27.16 29.17 35.16
C VAL A 246 27.57 29.94 33.91
N ASN A 247 27.19 29.46 32.73
CA ASN A 247 27.36 30.18 31.48
C ASN A 247 26.23 31.21 31.28
N ARG A 248 26.53 32.48 31.54
CA ARG A 248 25.57 33.59 31.45
C ARG A 248 25.41 34.20 30.05
N SER A 249 26.22 33.78 29.08
CA SER A 249 26.23 34.29 27.70
C SER A 249 25.53 33.39 26.68
N LEU A 250 24.84 32.33 27.14
CA LEU A 250 24.05 31.45 26.27
C LEU A 250 22.94 32.24 25.55
N VAL A 251 22.77 31.94 24.27
CA VAL A 251 21.70 32.45 23.39
C VAL A 251 20.74 31.33 22.93
N GLN A 252 21.05 30.10 23.33
CA GLN A 252 20.25 28.91 23.07
C GLN A 252 20.40 27.95 24.26
N ARG A 253 19.32 27.25 24.63
CA ARG A 253 19.31 26.21 25.66
C ARG A 253 18.23 25.18 25.38
N ALA A 254 18.48 23.93 25.77
CA ALA A 254 17.53 22.84 25.75
C ALA A 254 17.71 21.97 27.00
N GLY A 255 16.63 21.38 27.52
CA GLY A 255 16.65 20.58 28.75
C GLY A 255 15.25 20.30 29.28
N TYR A 256 15.15 19.42 30.27
CA TYR A 256 13.87 19.13 30.92
C TYR A 256 13.56 20.16 32.01
N LEU A 257 12.32 20.64 32.03
CA LEU A 257 11.78 21.48 33.11
C LEU A 257 10.43 20.93 33.55
N ASN A 258 10.04 21.19 34.80
CA ASN A 258 8.65 20.96 35.22
C ASN A 258 7.85 22.24 34.96
N ILE A 259 6.77 22.15 34.18
CA ILE A 259 5.83 23.27 33.98
C ILE A 259 4.66 23.15 34.95
N ARG A 260 4.24 24.29 35.51
CA ARG A 260 3.08 24.38 36.40
C ARG A 260 1.80 24.58 35.59
N SER A 261 0.89 23.63 35.70
CA SER A 261 -0.46 23.68 35.12
C SER A 261 -1.49 24.04 36.21
N LYS A 262 -2.38 25.01 35.96
CA LYS A 262 -3.51 25.32 36.87
C LYS A 262 -4.78 24.65 36.36
N THR A 263 -5.23 23.60 37.03
CA THR A 263 -6.41 22.82 36.64
C THR A 263 -7.62 23.24 37.47
N GLY A 264 -8.16 24.43 37.19
CA GLY A 264 -9.28 25.03 37.92
C GLY A 264 -8.85 26.13 38.91
N LEU A 265 -9.68 26.43 39.91
CA LEU A 265 -9.46 27.57 40.81
C LEU A 265 -8.39 27.34 41.91
N VAL A 266 -8.13 26.09 42.30
CA VAL A 266 -7.31 25.76 43.48
C VAL A 266 -6.27 24.67 43.20
N THR A 267 -6.59 23.72 42.32
CA THR A 267 -5.71 22.60 41.99
C THR A 267 -4.62 22.98 40.98
N THR A 268 -3.39 22.55 41.27
CA THR A 268 -2.21 22.73 40.42
C THR A 268 -1.50 21.38 40.21
N SER A 269 -0.93 21.19 39.02
CA SER A 269 -0.08 20.04 38.69
C SER A 269 1.25 20.52 38.13
N TRP A 270 2.24 19.62 38.12
CA TRP A 270 3.58 19.87 37.62
C TRP A 270 4.01 18.76 36.67
N ASP A 271 4.24 19.10 35.42
CA ASP A 271 4.45 18.16 34.33
C ASP A 271 5.89 18.30 33.78
N ARG A 272 6.68 17.21 33.77
CA ARG A 272 8.07 17.23 33.30
C ARG A 272 8.13 17.08 31.79
N LEU A 273 8.45 18.17 31.08
CA LEU A 273 8.50 18.21 29.62
C LEU A 273 9.87 18.71 29.15
N TYR A 274 10.22 18.45 27.88
CA TYR A 274 11.47 18.91 27.29
C TYR A 274 11.28 20.29 26.67
N PHE A 275 12.02 21.29 27.14
CA PHE A 275 11.96 22.65 26.64
C PHE A 275 13.21 22.98 25.84
N PHE A 276 13.06 23.79 24.81
CA PHE A 276 14.19 24.30 24.03
C PHE A 276 13.87 25.67 23.42
N THR A 277 14.90 26.48 23.22
CA THR A 277 14.78 27.80 22.59
C THR A 277 15.11 27.71 21.11
N GLN A 278 14.23 28.20 20.22
CA GLN A 278 14.44 28.19 18.77
C GLN A 278 13.88 29.49 18.16
N GLY A 279 14.68 30.21 17.37
CA GLY A 279 14.17 31.33 16.57
C GLY A 279 13.62 32.53 17.36
N GLY A 280 14.01 32.70 18.63
CA GLY A 280 13.41 33.69 19.54
C GLY A 280 12.22 33.16 20.37
N ASN A 281 11.78 31.93 20.13
CA ASN A 281 10.66 31.30 20.82
C ASN A 281 11.10 30.28 21.87
N LEU A 282 10.25 30.04 22.86
CA LEU A 282 10.32 28.87 23.74
C LEU A 282 9.39 27.77 23.22
N MET A 283 9.98 26.62 22.94
CA MET A 283 9.32 25.41 22.44
C MET A 283 9.26 24.34 23.53
N CYS A 284 8.29 23.43 23.44
CA CYS A 284 8.11 22.30 24.35
C CYS A 284 7.74 21.02 23.60
N GLN A 285 8.47 19.94 23.86
CA GLN A 285 8.21 18.60 23.32
C GLN A 285 7.93 17.61 24.46
N PRO A 286 6.72 17.04 24.55
CA PRO A 286 6.44 15.91 25.42
C PRO A 286 7.23 14.66 24.99
N ARG A 287 7.62 13.82 25.95
CA ARG A 287 8.28 12.54 25.63
C ARG A 287 7.33 11.65 24.83
N GLY A 288 7.74 11.26 23.62
CA GLY A 288 6.93 10.47 22.68
C GLY A 288 6.19 11.29 21.63
N ALA A 289 6.23 12.62 21.68
CA ALA A 289 5.73 13.48 20.60
C ALA A 289 6.77 13.60 19.48
N VAL A 290 6.32 13.56 18.21
CA VAL A 290 7.21 13.67 17.02
C VAL A 290 7.83 15.06 16.88
N ALA A 291 7.12 16.11 17.29
CA ALA A 291 7.57 17.50 17.19
C ALA A 291 7.25 18.29 18.48
N GLY A 292 8.02 19.36 18.71
CA GLY A 292 7.76 20.33 19.78
C GLY A 292 6.76 21.41 19.36
N GLY A 293 5.86 21.80 20.27
CA GLY A 293 4.93 22.90 20.09
C GLY A 293 5.48 24.23 20.62
N LEU A 294 4.99 25.34 20.07
CA LEU A 294 5.27 26.69 20.58
C LEU A 294 4.60 26.89 21.95
N VAL A 295 5.38 27.30 22.96
CA VAL A 295 4.86 27.66 24.29
C VAL A 295 4.62 29.14 24.39
N MET A 296 5.63 29.94 24.05
CA MET A 296 5.54 31.40 23.99
C MET A 296 6.64 32.00 23.13
N ASP A 297 6.32 33.13 22.53
CA ASP A 297 7.30 34.08 22.03
C ASP A 297 8.05 34.71 23.22
N LEU A 298 9.38 34.80 23.12
CA LEU A 298 10.22 35.44 24.14
C LEU A 298 10.50 36.91 23.85
N ASP A 299 10.01 37.46 22.73
CA ASP A 299 10.15 38.86 22.37
C ASP A 299 9.63 39.81 23.46
N ASN A 300 10.52 40.69 23.96
CA ASN A 300 10.29 41.56 25.12
C ASN A 300 9.77 40.85 26.40
N SER A 301 9.87 39.52 26.49
CA SER A 301 9.44 38.76 27.66
C SER A 301 10.32 39.06 28.87
N SER A 302 9.72 39.06 30.06
CA SER A 302 10.43 39.23 31.33
C SER A 302 10.56 37.90 32.05
N VAL A 303 11.79 37.55 32.46
CA VAL A 303 12.07 36.29 33.18
C VAL A 303 12.62 36.61 34.56
N MET A 304 11.95 36.09 35.59
CA MET A 304 12.22 36.40 36.99
C MET A 304 12.23 35.14 37.86
N ALA A 305 13.09 35.12 38.88
CA ALA A 305 13.01 34.17 39.98
C ALA A 305 11.66 34.29 40.71
N VAL A 306 11.06 33.17 41.13
CA VAL A 306 9.81 33.21 41.91
C VAL A 306 9.74 32.06 42.92
N ASP A 307 9.33 32.37 44.14
CA ASP A 307 8.98 31.35 45.13
C ASP A 307 7.58 30.81 44.84
N CYS A 308 7.45 29.50 44.59
CA CYS A 308 6.18 28.88 44.22
C CYS A 308 6.03 27.51 44.89
N GLU A 309 4.99 27.36 45.72
CA GLU A 309 4.63 26.06 46.34
C GLU A 309 5.78 25.37 47.11
N ASP A 310 6.69 26.16 47.71
CA ASP A 310 7.92 25.69 48.40
C ASP A 310 8.87 24.84 47.52
N ARG A 311 8.78 25.03 46.18
CA ARG A 311 9.63 24.33 45.21
C ARG A 311 10.90 25.12 44.93
N ARG A 312 12.04 24.43 45.03
CA ARG A 312 13.36 24.95 44.66
C ARG A 312 13.43 25.24 43.17
N TYR A 313 14.16 26.30 42.81
CA TYR A 313 14.51 26.66 41.43
C TYR A 313 13.32 26.96 40.50
N CYS A 314 12.28 27.60 41.05
CA CYS A 314 11.18 28.11 40.27
C CYS A 314 11.47 29.50 39.67
N PHE A 315 11.09 29.67 38.41
CA PHE A 315 11.15 30.94 37.69
C PHE A 315 9.88 31.13 36.85
N GLN A 316 9.58 32.38 36.53
CA GLN A 316 8.39 32.76 35.79
C GLN A 316 8.80 33.56 34.55
N ILE A 317 8.20 33.22 33.41
CA ILE A 317 8.29 34.00 32.17
C ILE A 317 6.95 34.70 31.97
N THR A 318 6.98 36.01 31.78
CA THR A 318 5.78 36.84 31.60
C THR A 318 5.90 37.62 30.29
N THR A 319 4.87 37.56 29.45
CA THR A 319 4.83 38.28 28.16
C THR A 319 4.71 39.81 28.36
N PRO A 320 5.07 40.64 27.36
CA PRO A 320 5.11 42.10 27.51
C PRO A 320 3.77 42.70 27.97
N ASN A 321 2.67 42.10 27.53
CA ASN A 321 1.30 42.52 27.84
C ASN A 321 0.79 41.98 29.19
N GLY A 322 1.60 41.24 29.96
CA GLY A 322 1.22 40.61 31.23
C GLY A 322 0.17 39.48 31.13
N LYS A 323 -0.36 39.20 29.93
CA LYS A 323 -1.49 38.27 29.72
C LYS A 323 -1.12 36.80 29.87
N ILE A 324 0.12 36.43 29.54
CA ILE A 324 0.61 35.05 29.61
C ILE A 324 1.76 35.02 30.61
N CYS A 325 1.65 34.13 31.58
CA CYS A 325 2.59 33.91 32.66
C CYS A 325 2.72 32.40 32.82
N ILE A 326 3.91 31.84 32.57
CA ILE A 326 4.21 30.43 32.82
C ILE A 326 5.22 30.31 33.95
N THR A 327 5.01 29.34 34.84
CA THR A 327 5.97 29.00 35.91
C THR A 327 6.66 27.70 35.55
N LEU A 328 7.99 27.72 35.55
CA LEU A 328 8.86 26.60 35.25
C LEU A 328 9.76 26.29 36.45
N GLN A 329 10.22 25.05 36.55
CA GLN A 329 11.14 24.58 37.59
C GLN A 329 12.32 23.84 36.98
N ALA A 330 13.53 24.28 37.31
CA ALA A 330 14.80 23.63 36.97
C ALA A 330 15.23 22.59 38.03
N GLU A 331 16.11 21.67 37.66
CA GLU A 331 16.55 20.58 38.56
C GLU A 331 17.81 20.92 39.40
N SER A 332 18.57 21.94 39.02
CA SER A 332 19.75 22.42 39.77
C SER A 332 19.90 23.93 39.74
N LYS A 333 20.67 24.49 40.68
CA LYS A 333 21.01 25.92 40.73
C LYS A 333 21.78 26.40 39.48
N ARG A 334 22.67 25.57 38.92
CA ARG A 334 23.35 25.87 37.65
C ARG A 334 22.31 26.02 36.54
N ASP A 335 21.49 24.98 36.34
CA ASP A 335 20.49 24.94 35.28
C ASP A 335 19.51 26.11 35.39
N TYR A 336 19.06 26.41 36.60
CA TYR A 336 18.24 27.55 36.97
C TYR A 336 18.80 28.91 36.52
N GLU A 337 20.04 29.23 36.92
CA GLU A 337 20.67 30.51 36.55
C GLU A 337 20.91 30.58 35.03
N GLU A 338 21.29 29.47 34.39
CA GLU A 338 21.53 29.43 32.95
C GLU A 338 20.24 29.58 32.13
N TRP A 339 19.10 28.99 32.55
CA TRP A 339 17.80 29.23 31.92
C TRP A 339 17.39 30.70 32.02
N ILE A 340 17.45 31.29 33.21
CA ILE A 340 17.09 32.71 33.40
C ILE A 340 18.00 33.62 32.56
N CYS A 341 19.31 33.37 32.53
CA CYS A 341 20.24 34.15 31.70
C CYS A 341 19.95 33.97 30.20
N THR A 342 19.77 32.75 29.71
CA THR A 342 19.53 32.47 28.28
C THR A 342 18.28 33.18 27.79
N LEU A 343 17.16 33.06 28.52
CA LEU A 343 15.88 33.65 28.11
C LEU A 343 15.92 35.18 28.15
N ASN A 344 16.59 35.77 29.16
CA ASN A 344 16.83 37.21 29.19
C ASN A 344 17.74 37.69 28.05
N ASN A 345 18.74 36.89 27.64
CA ASN A 345 19.62 37.22 26.51
C ASN A 345 18.82 37.23 25.19
N ILE A 346 17.98 36.22 24.96
CA ILE A 346 17.12 36.12 23.77
C ILE A 346 16.16 37.33 23.71
N SER A 347 15.41 37.58 24.79
CA SER A 347 14.46 38.70 24.90
C SER A 347 15.11 40.07 24.61
N ARG A 348 16.37 40.26 25.01
CA ARG A 348 17.12 41.52 24.80
C ARG A 348 17.80 41.62 23.44
N GLN A 349 18.24 40.51 22.84
CA GLN A 349 19.01 40.54 21.58
C GLN A 349 18.19 40.97 20.37
N ILE A 350 16.87 40.76 20.41
CA ILE A 350 15.95 41.19 19.33
C ILE A 350 15.88 42.73 19.25
N TYR A 351 15.99 43.44 20.38
CA TYR A 351 15.82 44.91 20.44
C TYR A 351 17.11 45.74 20.42
N LEU A 352 18.27 45.14 20.68
CA LEU A 352 19.54 45.86 20.89
C LEU A 352 20.53 45.73 19.72
N THR A 353 20.06 45.36 18.53
CA THR A 353 20.92 45.21 17.34
C THR A 353 20.45 46.13 16.21
N ASP A 354 21.38 46.85 15.56
CA ASP A 354 21.10 47.83 14.48
C ASP A 354 20.42 47.25 13.22
N ASN A 355 20.30 45.92 13.13
CA ASN A 355 19.54 45.21 12.10
C ASN A 355 18.85 43.97 12.73
N PRO A 356 17.56 44.07 13.14
CA PRO A 356 16.84 42.97 13.76
C PRO A 356 16.55 41.81 12.79
N GLU A 357 16.35 42.08 11.50
CA GLU A 357 16.11 41.04 10.48
C GLU A 357 17.31 40.09 10.35
N ALA A 358 18.53 40.63 10.29
CA ALA A 358 19.75 39.82 10.22
C ALA A 358 19.98 38.95 11.47
N VAL A 359 19.49 39.38 12.64
CA VAL A 359 19.54 38.57 13.87
C VAL A 359 18.48 37.48 13.86
N ALA A 360 17.25 37.80 13.47
CA ALA A 360 16.15 36.84 13.33
C ALA A 360 16.49 35.73 12.31
N ILE A 361 17.15 36.07 11.20
CA ILE A 361 17.63 35.10 10.20
C ILE A 361 18.68 34.16 10.81
N ARG A 362 19.65 34.67 11.60
CA ARG A 362 20.64 33.82 12.27
C ARG A 362 20.04 32.93 13.36
N LEU A 363 19.13 33.46 14.18
CA LEU A 363 18.44 32.68 15.22
C LEU A 363 17.51 31.61 14.66
N ASN A 364 16.97 31.83 13.45
CA ASN A 364 16.19 30.84 12.70
C ASN A 364 17.03 30.01 11.72
N GLN A 365 18.35 30.17 11.64
CA GLN A 365 19.17 29.50 10.62
C GLN A 365 19.09 27.97 10.73
N THR A 366 19.02 27.43 11.94
CA THR A 366 18.83 25.98 12.17
C THR A 366 17.41 25.52 11.82
N ALA A 367 16.40 26.37 11.98
CA ALA A 367 15.04 26.08 11.53
C ALA A 367 14.94 26.10 9.99
N LEU A 368 15.58 27.09 9.35
CA LEU A 368 15.70 27.18 7.89
C LEU A 368 16.46 25.98 7.31
N GLN A 369 17.53 25.52 7.96
CA GLN A 369 18.26 24.31 7.56
C GLN A 369 17.48 23.01 7.80
N ALA A 370 16.62 22.95 8.81
CA ALA A 370 15.75 21.79 9.05
C ALA A 370 14.55 21.73 8.09
N VAL A 371 14.07 22.88 7.60
CA VAL A 371 12.93 23.00 6.66
C VAL A 371 13.40 23.03 5.19
N THR A 372 14.68 23.29 4.94
CA THR A 372 15.29 23.13 3.61
C THR A 372 15.84 21.71 3.47
N PRO A 373 15.18 20.80 2.73
CA PRO A 373 15.77 19.49 2.46
C PRO A 373 17.10 19.68 1.71
N ILE A 374 18.15 18.99 2.16
CA ILE A 374 19.44 18.94 1.45
C ILE A 374 19.25 18.05 0.21
N ILE A 375 18.72 18.66 -0.85
CA ILE A 375 18.81 18.16 -2.23
C ILE A 375 19.78 19.04 -3.02
N SER A 376 20.96 19.27 -2.44
CA SER A 376 22.16 19.50 -3.24
C SER A 376 22.50 18.19 -3.96
N PHE A 377 22.14 18.10 -5.24
CA PHE A 377 22.64 17.10 -6.20
C PHE A 377 24.14 17.28 -6.44
N GLU A 378 24.95 17.19 -5.39
CA GLU A 378 26.39 16.97 -5.54
C GLU A 378 26.61 15.51 -5.93
N LYS A 379 26.82 15.28 -7.23
CA LYS A 379 27.43 14.04 -7.71
C LYS A 379 28.78 13.87 -7.02
N LYS A 380 28.83 13.05 -5.97
CA LYS A 380 30.08 12.50 -5.42
C LYS A 380 30.80 11.75 -6.53
N HIS A 381 31.72 12.44 -7.19
CA HIS A 381 32.67 11.80 -8.09
C HIS A 381 33.84 11.29 -7.24
N GLU A 382 33.68 10.09 -6.68
CA GLU A 382 34.82 9.41 -6.07
C GLU A 382 35.87 9.11 -7.14
N SER A 383 37.13 9.47 -6.87
CA SER A 383 38.27 9.09 -7.69
C SER A 383 39.54 9.04 -6.84
N TYR A 384 40.22 7.90 -6.86
CA TYR A 384 41.31 7.56 -5.95
C TYR A 384 42.67 8.17 -6.36
N GLY A 385 43.01 9.34 -5.82
CA GLY A 385 44.39 9.84 -5.54
C GLY A 385 45.39 10.02 -6.72
N PRO A 386 46.67 10.38 -6.45
CA PRO A 386 47.24 10.97 -5.22
C PRO A 386 48.09 12.27 -5.42
N ASN A 387 48.08 13.13 -4.40
CA ASN A 387 49.12 14.08 -3.92
C ASN A 387 50.28 14.59 -4.85
N ARG A 388 50.31 15.92 -5.18
CA ARG A 388 51.44 16.87 -4.92
C ARG A 388 51.34 18.29 -5.55
N LEU A 389 51.57 19.31 -4.71
CA LEU A 389 52.36 20.57 -4.92
C LEU A 389 52.02 21.60 -6.04
N GLN A 390 51.39 22.72 -5.63
CA GLN A 390 51.71 24.17 -5.81
C GLN A 390 52.11 24.83 -7.18
N PRO A 391 51.93 26.17 -7.36
CA PRO A 391 51.46 26.75 -8.64
C PRO A 391 52.38 27.76 -9.36
N THR A 392 52.15 28.02 -10.66
CA THR A 392 52.67 29.21 -11.40
C THR A 392 51.84 29.62 -12.65
N SER A 393 51.43 30.91 -12.70
CA SER A 393 51.39 31.87 -13.85
C SER A 393 50.77 31.55 -15.25
N ALA A 394 49.89 32.47 -15.73
CA ALA A 394 49.83 33.19 -17.04
C ALA A 394 50.14 32.46 -18.39
N GLU A 395 49.53 32.73 -19.56
CA GLU A 395 48.57 33.74 -20.08
C GLU A 395 47.82 33.15 -21.35
N PRO A 396 46.96 33.86 -22.14
CA PRO A 396 45.80 33.24 -22.82
C PRO A 396 45.86 33.11 -24.37
N ALA A 397 44.72 32.63 -24.94
CA ALA A 397 44.14 32.80 -26.30
C ALA A 397 43.96 31.49 -27.11
N PRO A 398 43.13 31.48 -28.19
CA PRO A 398 41.68 31.69 -28.09
C PRO A 398 40.84 30.63 -28.86
N GLY A 399 39.53 30.58 -28.59
CA GLY A 399 38.54 30.07 -29.55
C GLY A 399 38.05 28.64 -29.35
N ARG A 400 36.96 28.48 -28.58
CA ARG A 400 35.96 27.45 -28.87
C ARG A 400 34.55 27.97 -28.62
N LEU A 401 33.74 27.81 -29.64
CA LEU A 401 32.30 28.06 -29.79
C LEU A 401 31.52 28.22 -28.48
N GLN A 402 30.82 29.35 -28.36
CA GLN A 402 29.73 29.52 -27.41
C GLN A 402 28.64 28.49 -27.71
N GLN A 403 28.29 27.67 -26.73
CA GLN A 403 26.95 27.15 -26.58
C GLN A 403 26.27 27.98 -25.48
N GLU A 404 25.02 28.36 -25.74
CA GLU A 404 24.18 29.14 -24.84
C GLU A 404 23.99 28.41 -23.48
N PRO A 405 23.77 29.15 -22.38
CA PRO A 405 23.42 28.55 -21.09
C PRO A 405 22.03 27.91 -21.15
N ASP A 406 21.90 26.73 -20.52
CA ASP A 406 20.68 25.92 -20.55
C ASP A 406 19.55 26.58 -19.72
N GLU A 407 18.43 26.87 -20.37
CA GLU A 407 17.25 27.53 -19.77
C GLU A 407 16.44 26.56 -18.89
N SER A 408 16.93 26.23 -17.70
CA SER A 408 16.06 25.75 -16.61
C SER A 408 15.26 26.94 -16.04
N ALA A 409 14.29 27.40 -16.82
CA ALA A 409 13.49 28.60 -16.54
C ALA A 409 12.68 28.50 -15.24
N GLU A 410 12.58 29.63 -14.52
CA GLU A 410 11.73 29.75 -13.31
C GLU A 410 10.25 29.44 -13.64
N LEU A 411 9.81 28.21 -13.36
CA LEU A 411 8.44 27.74 -13.62
C LEU A 411 7.36 28.56 -12.88
N ILE A 412 7.72 29.14 -11.73
CA ILE A 412 6.89 30.00 -10.89
C ILE A 412 7.73 31.23 -10.52
N THR A 413 7.15 32.44 -10.54
CA THR A 413 7.88 33.66 -10.17
C THR A 413 8.16 33.69 -8.68
N ALA A 414 9.39 34.03 -8.27
CA ALA A 414 9.69 34.29 -6.87
C ALA A 414 8.80 35.43 -6.33
N GLY A 415 8.04 35.16 -5.27
CA GLY A 415 7.09 36.11 -4.67
C GLY A 415 5.65 36.06 -5.20
N THR A 416 5.28 35.08 -6.04
CA THR A 416 3.87 34.85 -6.41
C THR A 416 3.01 34.61 -5.16
N PRO A 417 1.87 35.32 -4.99
CA PRO A 417 1.01 35.17 -3.81
C PRO A 417 0.33 33.79 -3.77
N ILE A 418 0.20 33.24 -2.57
CA ILE A 418 -0.43 31.94 -2.33
C ILE A 418 -1.77 32.16 -1.61
N GLN A 419 -2.85 31.67 -2.20
CA GLN A 419 -4.18 31.75 -1.64
C GLN A 419 -4.50 30.47 -0.84
N PHE A 420 -4.80 30.61 0.44
CA PHE A 420 -5.08 29.49 1.35
C PHE A 420 -6.58 29.25 1.59
N ASP A 421 -7.45 30.20 1.24
CA ASP A 421 -8.90 30.11 1.39
C ASP A 421 -9.62 30.37 0.05
N LEU A 422 -10.54 29.47 -0.30
CA LEU A 422 -11.47 29.64 -1.43
C LEU A 422 -12.69 30.42 -0.93
N VAL A 423 -12.63 31.75 -1.03
CA VAL A 423 -13.75 32.65 -0.76
C VAL A 423 -14.40 33.03 -2.09
N LEU A 424 -15.69 32.73 -2.23
CA LEU A 424 -16.48 33.13 -3.40
C LEU A 424 -16.50 34.67 -3.53
N PRO A 425 -16.21 35.24 -4.71
CA PRO A 425 -16.53 36.63 -5.00
C PRO A 425 -18.04 36.86 -4.84
N ALA A 426 -18.43 37.93 -4.15
CA ALA A 426 -19.85 38.23 -3.87
C ALA A 426 -20.69 38.52 -5.13
N SER A 427 -20.08 38.61 -6.32
CA SER A 427 -20.73 38.84 -7.61
C SER A 427 -21.62 37.68 -8.07
N GLU A 428 -21.32 36.42 -7.71
CA GLU A 428 -22.13 35.27 -8.15
C GLU A 428 -23.48 35.13 -7.41
N PHE A 429 -23.65 35.85 -6.28
CA PHE A 429 -24.91 35.90 -5.54
C PHE A 429 -26.00 36.73 -6.23
N GLU A 430 -25.66 37.59 -7.19
CA GLU A 430 -26.65 38.43 -7.87
C GLU A 430 -27.29 37.75 -9.09
N ASP A 431 -26.55 36.93 -9.85
CA ASP A 431 -27.08 36.28 -11.07
C ASP A 431 -28.11 35.18 -10.77
N GLN A 432 -27.94 34.42 -9.68
CA GLN A 432 -28.96 33.44 -9.25
C GLN A 432 -30.29 34.11 -8.83
N ASN A 433 -30.28 35.39 -8.45
CA ASN A 433 -31.47 36.09 -7.96
C ASN A 433 -32.31 36.78 -9.04
N ARG A 434 -31.89 36.78 -10.32
CA ARG A 434 -32.69 37.34 -11.43
C ARG A 434 -33.54 36.33 -12.20
N CYS A 435 -33.23 35.04 -12.11
CA CYS A 435 -33.98 33.96 -12.78
C CYS A 435 -34.82 33.11 -11.80
N GLY A 436 -35.56 33.76 -10.89
CA GLY A 436 -36.25 33.06 -9.80
C GLY A 436 -37.43 33.80 -9.16
N ALA A 437 -38.27 34.47 -9.95
CA ALA A 437 -39.39 35.27 -9.43
C ALA A 437 -40.54 34.41 -8.83
N GLY A 438 -40.35 33.93 -7.61
CA GLY A 438 -41.41 33.77 -6.61
C GLY A 438 -42.01 32.38 -6.40
N ARG A 439 -41.70 31.80 -5.23
CA ARG A 439 -42.69 31.09 -4.40
C ARG A 439 -42.32 31.10 -2.92
N ARG A 440 -43.30 31.38 -2.06
CA ARG A 440 -43.17 31.29 -0.60
C ARG A 440 -43.23 29.84 -0.15
N THR A 441 -42.37 29.45 0.79
CA THR A 441 -42.43 28.16 1.48
C THR A 441 -43.54 28.13 2.55
N ASN A 442 -44.13 26.95 2.73
CA ASN A 442 -45.18 26.65 3.72
C ASN A 442 -44.55 25.85 4.89
N PRO A 443 -45.04 25.89 6.14
CA PRO A 443 -44.27 25.47 7.32
C PRO A 443 -44.38 23.97 7.65
N PHE A 444 -44.70 23.11 6.68
CA PHE A 444 -44.68 21.66 6.82
C PHE A 444 -43.68 21.10 5.80
N GLY A 445 -42.61 20.49 6.29
CA GLY A 445 -41.40 20.24 5.53
C GLY A 445 -41.49 19.06 4.55
N GLU A 446 -41.72 19.38 3.29
CA GLU A 446 -41.33 18.53 2.15
C GLU A 446 -40.38 19.35 1.25
N SER A 447 -39.11 18.96 1.18
CA SER A 447 -38.15 19.55 0.24
C SER A 447 -38.39 18.96 -1.16
N SER A 448 -38.72 19.80 -2.12
CA SER A 448 -38.99 19.38 -3.50
C SER A 448 -37.77 18.72 -4.15
N SER A 449 -37.99 17.52 -4.68
CA SER A 449 -37.00 16.67 -5.33
C SER A 449 -36.61 17.19 -6.73
N GLU A 450 -35.76 18.22 -6.79
CA GLU A 450 -35.19 18.71 -8.06
C GLU A 450 -33.66 18.52 -8.18
N ASN A 451 -32.90 18.50 -7.08
CA ASN A 451 -31.45 18.21 -7.10
C ASN A 451 -31.09 16.80 -7.61
N THR A 452 -32.05 15.87 -7.70
CA THR A 452 -31.79 14.49 -8.13
C THR A 452 -31.64 14.37 -9.66
N ARG A 453 -32.25 15.27 -10.44
CA ARG A 453 -32.38 15.08 -11.90
C ARG A 453 -31.08 15.23 -12.69
N GLU A 454 -30.16 16.12 -12.29
CA GLU A 454 -28.84 16.23 -12.94
C GLU A 454 -27.94 15.00 -12.71
N SER A 455 -28.26 14.15 -11.72
CA SER A 455 -27.44 12.99 -11.38
C SER A 455 -27.73 11.74 -12.23
N GLU A 456 -28.82 11.72 -13.00
CA GLU A 456 -29.25 10.56 -13.78
C GLU A 456 -28.66 10.54 -15.22
N ASP A 457 -28.25 11.69 -15.76
CA ASP A 457 -27.74 11.83 -17.15
C ASP A 457 -26.20 11.87 -17.28
N SER A 458 -25.43 11.85 -16.18
CA SER A 458 -23.97 11.92 -16.24
C SER A 458 -23.31 10.53 -16.17
N LEU A 459 -22.65 10.13 -17.28
CA LEU A 459 -21.89 8.87 -17.41
C LEU A 459 -20.65 8.75 -16.49
N LEU A 460 -20.44 9.70 -15.58
CA LEU A 460 -19.37 9.67 -14.59
C LEU A 460 -19.80 10.55 -13.42
N HIS A 461 -19.76 10.01 -12.21
CA HIS A 461 -20.00 10.76 -10.98
C HIS A 461 -19.18 10.15 -9.86
N GLN A 462 -17.97 10.68 -9.63
CA GLN A 462 -17.07 10.22 -8.58
C GLN A 462 -16.86 11.33 -7.54
N MET A 463 -16.98 10.99 -6.26
CA MET A 463 -16.79 11.89 -5.13
C MET A 463 -15.54 11.50 -4.34
N PHE A 464 -14.67 12.46 -4.07
CA PHE A 464 -13.50 12.29 -3.21
C PHE A 464 -13.54 13.29 -2.06
N VAL A 465 -13.19 12.85 -0.85
CA VAL A 465 -13.06 13.75 0.31
C VAL A 465 -11.64 14.34 0.29
N VAL A 466 -11.55 15.65 0.10
CA VAL A 466 -10.28 16.38 -0.03
C VAL A 466 -10.20 17.57 0.92
N ARG A 467 -8.99 18.05 1.17
CA ARG A 467 -8.70 19.28 1.91
C ARG A 467 -7.92 20.23 1.01
N PHE A 468 -8.41 21.46 0.86
CA PHE A 468 -7.71 22.48 0.10
C PHE A 468 -6.45 22.94 0.85
N LEU A 469 -5.28 22.81 0.22
CA LEU A 469 -4.01 23.25 0.79
C LEU A 469 -3.64 24.65 0.32
N GLY A 470 -3.90 24.98 -0.94
CA GLY A 470 -3.73 26.32 -1.47
C GLY A 470 -3.73 26.36 -2.99
N SER A 471 -3.69 27.57 -3.54
CA SER A 471 -3.53 27.79 -4.98
C SER A 471 -2.61 28.97 -5.28
N MET A 472 -1.95 28.93 -6.44
CA MET A 472 -1.03 29.96 -6.93
C MET A 472 -1.07 30.05 -8.46
N GLU A 473 -0.68 31.20 -8.99
CA GLU A 473 -0.52 31.43 -10.42
C GLU A 473 0.79 30.79 -10.94
N VAL A 474 0.74 30.19 -12.13
CA VAL A 474 1.88 29.48 -12.74
C VAL A 474 2.13 29.96 -14.17
N LYS A 475 3.38 29.93 -14.64
CA LYS A 475 3.75 30.50 -15.96
C LYS A 475 3.50 29.57 -17.15
N SER A 476 3.28 28.28 -16.91
CA SER A 476 3.30 27.24 -17.94
C SER A 476 2.48 26.02 -17.52
N ASP A 477 1.81 25.40 -18.48
CA ASP A 477 1.10 24.11 -18.38
C ASP A 477 1.80 22.99 -19.16
N ARG A 478 3.02 23.23 -19.68
CA ARG A 478 3.75 22.29 -20.54
C ARG A 478 4.30 21.05 -19.82
N SER A 479 4.50 21.12 -18.50
CA SER A 479 5.09 20.05 -17.69
C SER A 479 4.33 19.87 -16.37
N LYS A 480 4.22 18.62 -15.92
CA LYS A 480 3.67 18.28 -14.60
C LYS A 480 4.60 18.70 -13.44
N GLU A 481 5.87 19.01 -13.72
CA GLU A 481 6.83 19.53 -12.74
C GLU A 481 6.36 20.83 -12.08
N VAL A 482 5.60 21.65 -12.82
CA VAL A 482 4.98 22.88 -12.31
C VAL A 482 4.05 22.59 -11.13
N ILE A 483 3.34 21.45 -11.14
CA ILE A 483 2.45 21.03 -10.05
C ILE A 483 3.27 20.62 -8.82
N PHE A 484 4.39 19.89 -9.01
CA PHE A 484 5.24 19.48 -7.89
C PHE A 484 5.96 20.67 -7.24
N GLU A 485 6.39 21.65 -8.04
CA GLU A 485 6.96 22.90 -7.51
C GLU A 485 5.89 23.74 -6.78
N ALA A 486 4.67 23.80 -7.31
CA ALA A 486 3.55 24.45 -6.61
C ALA A 486 3.19 23.74 -5.29
N MET A 487 3.16 22.40 -5.27
CA MET A 487 2.99 21.62 -4.02
C MET A 487 4.07 21.98 -2.99
N ARG A 488 5.34 22.01 -3.41
CA ARG A 488 6.48 22.35 -2.55
C ARG A 488 6.33 23.75 -1.95
N GLN A 489 6.02 24.75 -2.76
CA GLN A 489 5.87 26.13 -2.33
C GLN A 489 4.63 26.34 -1.44
N VAL A 490 3.47 25.73 -1.77
CA VAL A 490 2.26 25.78 -0.93
C VAL A 490 2.52 25.17 0.44
N LEU A 491 3.12 23.97 0.50
CA LEU A 491 3.41 23.29 1.77
C LEU A 491 4.43 24.07 2.62
N ALA A 492 5.51 24.58 2.00
CA ALA A 492 6.49 25.42 2.69
C ALA A 492 5.85 26.69 3.27
N ALA A 493 5.00 27.38 2.49
CA ALA A 493 4.33 28.59 2.95
C ALA A 493 3.30 28.31 4.05
N ARG A 494 2.56 27.20 3.99
CA ARG A 494 1.68 26.78 5.11
C ARG A 494 2.46 26.54 6.40
N ALA A 495 3.65 25.96 6.32
CA ALA A 495 4.53 25.77 7.47
C ALA A 495 5.08 27.10 8.00
N ILE A 496 5.61 27.97 7.14
CA ILE A 496 6.14 29.30 7.49
C ILE A 496 5.08 30.16 8.19
N HIS A 497 3.85 30.16 7.67
CA HIS A 497 2.74 30.98 8.19
C HIS A 497 1.89 30.26 9.26
N ASN A 498 2.29 29.07 9.73
CA ASN A 498 1.59 28.29 10.76
C ASN A 498 0.09 28.03 10.43
N ILE A 499 -0.23 27.79 9.15
CA ILE A 499 -1.60 27.61 8.67
C ILE A 499 -2.01 26.14 8.82
N PHE A 500 -2.41 25.77 10.04
CA PHE A 500 -2.86 24.41 10.36
C PHE A 500 -4.32 24.14 10.00
N ARG A 501 -5.15 25.19 9.85
CA ARG A 501 -6.56 25.01 9.48
C ARG A 501 -6.67 24.58 8.03
N MET A 502 -7.27 23.41 7.81
CA MET A 502 -7.63 22.89 6.49
C MET A 502 -9.14 22.68 6.46
N THR A 503 -9.80 23.09 5.38
CA THR A 503 -11.23 22.85 5.23
C THR A 503 -11.45 21.63 4.36
N GLU A 504 -12.20 20.67 4.89
CA GLU A 504 -12.62 19.47 4.17
C GLU A 504 -13.75 19.81 3.17
N SER A 505 -13.74 19.18 2.01
CA SER A 505 -14.68 19.41 0.92
C SER A 505 -14.83 18.17 0.05
N HIS A 506 -15.98 18.01 -0.56
CA HIS A 506 -16.26 16.94 -1.52
C HIS A 506 -15.86 17.39 -2.92
N LEU A 507 -14.81 16.79 -3.47
CA LEU A 507 -14.39 16.96 -4.85
C LEU A 507 -15.20 15.99 -5.72
N VAL A 508 -16.16 16.53 -6.48
CA VAL A 508 -17.04 15.77 -7.36
C VAL A 508 -16.56 15.92 -8.81
N VAL A 509 -16.10 14.82 -9.40
CA VAL A 509 -15.72 14.73 -10.81
C VAL A 509 -16.90 14.15 -11.59
N THR A 510 -17.36 14.88 -12.61
CA THR A 510 -18.47 14.47 -13.49
C THR A 510 -18.01 14.32 -14.94
N THR A 511 -18.90 14.04 -15.89
CA THR A 511 -18.57 14.06 -17.33
C THR A 511 -18.27 15.45 -17.91
N GLN A 512 -18.58 16.55 -17.21
CA GLN A 512 -18.45 17.91 -17.77
C GLN A 512 -17.63 18.85 -16.86
N CYS A 513 -17.75 18.70 -15.55
CA CYS A 513 -17.12 19.59 -14.58
C CYS A 513 -16.50 18.85 -13.39
N LEU A 514 -15.52 19.51 -12.79
CA LEU A 514 -14.97 19.22 -11.47
C LEU A 514 -15.52 20.29 -10.51
N ARG A 515 -16.22 19.86 -9.45
CA ARG A 515 -16.84 20.73 -8.44
C ARG A 515 -16.26 20.46 -7.06
N LEU A 516 -16.05 21.52 -6.29
CA LEU A 516 -15.70 21.43 -4.87
C LEU A 516 -16.92 21.83 -4.05
N VAL A 517 -17.54 20.89 -3.34
CA VAL A 517 -18.78 21.09 -2.59
C VAL A 517 -18.51 21.05 -1.09
N ASP A 518 -19.11 21.98 -0.35
CA ASP A 518 -19.08 22.00 1.10
C ASP A 518 -19.95 20.86 1.69
N PRO A 519 -19.41 19.97 2.54
CA PRO A 519 -20.15 18.78 2.99
C PRO A 519 -21.34 19.12 3.90
N GLN A 520 -21.29 20.22 4.65
CA GLN A 520 -22.31 20.59 5.62
C GLN A 520 -23.46 21.40 4.99
N THR A 521 -23.12 22.28 4.05
CA THR A 521 -24.07 23.23 3.45
C THR A 521 -24.50 22.84 2.03
N GLN A 522 -23.82 21.87 1.41
CA GLN A 522 -24.01 21.47 0.00
C GLN A 522 -23.80 22.61 -1.00
N VAL A 523 -23.11 23.69 -0.60
CA VAL A 523 -22.77 24.82 -1.46
C VAL A 523 -21.51 24.49 -2.27
N THR A 524 -21.59 24.66 -3.59
CA THR A 524 -20.43 24.60 -4.49
C THR A 524 -19.52 25.80 -4.24
N ARG A 525 -18.30 25.54 -3.77
CA ARG A 525 -17.23 26.54 -3.49
C ARG A 525 -16.36 26.84 -4.71
N MET A 526 -16.32 25.92 -5.68
CA MET A 526 -15.56 26.02 -6.93
C MET A 526 -16.22 25.10 -7.97
N SER A 527 -16.32 25.55 -9.21
CA SER A 527 -16.73 24.74 -10.36
C SER A 527 -15.83 25.06 -11.55
N LEU A 528 -15.13 24.04 -12.07
CA LEU A 528 -14.25 24.15 -13.23
C LEU A 528 -14.73 23.18 -14.32
N GLN A 529 -14.71 23.57 -15.59
CA GLN A 529 -14.97 22.62 -16.66
C GLN A 529 -13.77 21.69 -16.84
N LEU A 530 -14.01 20.43 -17.19
CA LEU A 530 -12.94 19.46 -17.43
C LEU A 530 -12.06 19.82 -18.64
N SER A 531 -12.56 20.65 -19.56
CA SER A 531 -11.79 21.28 -20.64
C SER A 531 -10.72 22.24 -20.15
N ASP A 532 -10.97 22.91 -19.03
CA ASP A 532 -10.17 24.06 -18.59
C ASP A 532 -9.00 23.61 -17.70
N ILE A 533 -9.06 22.39 -17.18
CA ILE A 533 -7.96 21.71 -16.50
C ILE A 533 -6.96 21.27 -17.56
N THR A 534 -5.77 21.85 -17.60
CA THR A 534 -4.74 21.52 -18.60
C THR A 534 -3.87 20.35 -18.15
N GLN A 535 -3.37 20.39 -16.90
CA GLN A 535 -2.54 19.35 -16.29
C GLN A 535 -3.09 18.88 -14.95
N PHE A 536 -2.82 17.62 -14.60
CA PHE A 536 -3.09 17.05 -13.28
C PHE A 536 -2.06 15.98 -12.92
N ALA A 537 -1.70 15.91 -11.64
CA ALA A 537 -0.70 14.98 -11.12
C ALA A 537 -0.93 14.68 -9.63
N ALA A 538 -0.71 13.42 -9.25
CA ALA A 538 -0.53 13.01 -7.87
C ALA A 538 0.97 13.01 -7.52
N HIS A 539 1.31 13.29 -6.28
CA HIS A 539 2.70 13.28 -5.83
C HIS A 539 3.23 11.85 -5.67
N GLN A 540 4.43 11.58 -6.19
CA GLN A 540 4.99 10.22 -6.25
C GLN A 540 5.19 9.60 -4.86
N GLU A 541 5.76 10.34 -3.91
CA GLU A 541 6.03 9.82 -2.55
C GLU A 541 4.83 9.97 -1.61
N ASN A 542 4.27 11.18 -1.47
CA ASN A 542 3.04 11.37 -0.70
C ASN A 542 1.80 11.16 -1.57
N LYS A 543 1.35 9.89 -1.66
CA LYS A 543 0.15 9.49 -2.42
C LYS A 543 -1.13 10.26 -2.10
N ARG A 544 -1.22 11.02 -1.00
CA ARG A 544 -2.41 11.84 -0.69
C ARG A 544 -2.40 13.21 -1.35
N LEU A 545 -1.26 13.70 -1.83
CA LEU A 545 -1.18 15.00 -2.49
C LEU A 545 -1.58 14.88 -3.97
N ILE A 546 -2.51 15.74 -4.36
CA ILE A 546 -3.09 15.83 -5.71
C ILE A 546 -3.14 17.31 -6.08
N GLY A 547 -2.74 17.62 -7.31
CA GLY A 547 -2.78 18.98 -7.83
C GLY A 547 -3.13 19.02 -9.31
N PHE A 548 -3.74 20.11 -9.73
CA PHE A 548 -4.11 20.35 -11.12
C PHE A 548 -3.99 21.83 -11.48
N VAL A 549 -3.62 22.08 -12.74
CA VAL A 549 -3.57 23.41 -13.34
C VAL A 549 -4.84 23.63 -14.14
N ALA A 550 -5.51 24.75 -13.92
CA ALA A 550 -6.66 25.16 -14.71
C ALA A 550 -6.49 26.58 -15.26
N VAL A 551 -7.10 26.85 -16.41
CA VAL A 551 -7.16 28.20 -17.01
C VAL A 551 -8.23 29.01 -16.29
N GLY A 552 -7.84 30.13 -15.68
CA GLY A 552 -8.76 31.09 -15.07
C GLY A 552 -9.44 31.98 -16.11
N ALA A 553 -10.77 32.10 -16.02
CA ALA A 553 -11.58 32.89 -16.95
C ALA A 553 -11.92 34.30 -16.39
N ASP A 554 -10.93 35.20 -16.34
CA ASP A 554 -11.18 36.62 -16.08
C ASP A 554 -11.65 37.33 -17.37
N ILE A 555 -12.96 37.65 -17.46
CA ILE A 555 -13.53 38.48 -18.54
C ILE A 555 -13.35 39.97 -18.19
N SER A 556 -12.11 40.41 -18.00
CA SER A 556 -11.76 41.84 -17.87
C SER A 556 -10.31 42.11 -18.25
N GLU A 557 -10.14 42.81 -19.37
CA GLU A 557 -8.92 43.51 -19.82
C GLU A 557 -7.61 42.69 -19.93
N GLY A 558 -7.35 42.13 -21.11
CA GLY A 558 -5.97 42.10 -21.67
C GLY A 558 -5.20 40.77 -21.68
N LEU A 559 -5.53 39.91 -22.65
CA LEU A 559 -4.60 39.02 -23.40
C LEU A 559 -3.68 38.02 -22.66
N SER A 560 -3.72 37.86 -21.34
CA SER A 560 -3.03 36.77 -20.64
C SER A 560 -4.02 35.78 -20.03
N GLN A 561 -3.98 34.53 -20.49
CA GLN A 561 -4.61 33.41 -19.80
C GLN A 561 -3.84 33.16 -18.50
N LYS A 562 -4.46 33.44 -17.36
CA LYS A 562 -3.87 33.08 -16.06
C LYS A 562 -4.04 31.59 -15.84
N LEU A 563 -2.93 30.89 -15.65
CA LEU A 563 -2.94 29.49 -15.24
C LEU A 563 -2.85 29.44 -13.71
N GLN A 564 -3.80 28.76 -13.07
CA GLN A 564 -3.83 28.61 -11.62
C GLN A 564 -3.66 27.14 -11.25
N CYS A 565 -2.62 26.84 -10.47
CA CYS A 565 -2.41 25.52 -9.89
C CYS A 565 -3.13 25.44 -8.54
N TYR A 566 -4.00 24.45 -8.40
CA TYR A 566 -4.70 24.13 -7.16
C TYR A 566 -4.09 22.88 -6.53
N VAL A 567 -3.86 22.91 -5.22
CA VAL A 567 -3.23 21.81 -4.47
C VAL A 567 -4.15 21.36 -3.34
N PHE A 568 -4.36 20.04 -3.25
CA PHE A 568 -5.21 19.40 -2.26
C PHE A 568 -4.53 18.18 -1.62
N GLU A 569 -4.96 17.85 -0.39
CA GLU A 569 -4.74 16.56 0.24
C GLU A 569 -6.03 15.73 0.12
N SER A 570 -5.96 14.53 -0.44
CA SER A 570 -7.08 13.58 -0.49
C SER A 570 -7.01 12.58 0.68
N ASN A 571 -8.18 12.16 1.18
CA ASN A 571 -8.27 11.01 2.08
C ASN A 571 -8.02 9.67 1.36
N THR A 572 -8.16 9.63 0.03
CA THR A 572 -7.80 8.49 -0.83
C THR A 572 -6.44 8.70 -1.50
N GLU A 573 -5.92 7.69 -2.19
CA GLU A 573 -4.80 7.88 -3.11
C GLU A 573 -5.18 8.88 -4.23
N GLY A 574 -4.33 9.89 -4.45
CA GLY A 574 -4.52 10.93 -5.45
C GLY A 574 -4.48 10.40 -6.88
N GLU A 575 -3.84 9.26 -7.11
CA GLU A 575 -3.89 8.54 -8.40
C GLU A 575 -5.33 8.16 -8.80
N LYS A 576 -6.19 7.83 -7.82
CA LYS A 576 -7.62 7.57 -8.05
C LYS A 576 -8.36 8.83 -8.54
N VAL A 577 -7.98 10.00 -8.02
CA VAL A 577 -8.51 11.31 -8.47
C VAL A 577 -8.00 11.68 -9.86
N CYS A 578 -6.71 11.45 -10.14
CA CYS A 578 -6.13 11.61 -11.48
C CYS A 578 -6.83 10.70 -12.51
N TYR A 579 -7.09 9.44 -12.16
CA TYR A 579 -7.81 8.49 -13.01
C TYR A 579 -9.24 8.98 -13.31
N ALA A 580 -9.96 9.47 -12.30
CA ALA A 580 -11.29 10.05 -12.48
C ALA A 580 -11.30 11.24 -13.47
N ILE A 581 -10.30 12.12 -13.37
CA ILE A 581 -10.15 13.28 -14.26
C ILE A 581 -9.76 12.83 -15.68
N SER A 582 -8.89 11.82 -15.83
CA SER A 582 -8.54 11.23 -17.13
C SER A 582 -9.76 10.61 -17.80
N LEU A 583 -10.47 9.73 -17.08
CA LEU A 583 -11.69 9.07 -17.56
C LEU A 583 -12.78 10.10 -17.93
N GLY A 584 -12.94 11.17 -17.16
CA GLY A 584 -13.85 12.26 -17.50
C GLY A 584 -13.51 12.94 -18.82
N LYS A 585 -12.22 13.19 -19.09
CA LYS A 585 -11.75 13.73 -20.38
C LYS A 585 -11.89 12.73 -21.53
N GLU A 586 -11.56 11.47 -21.31
CA GLU A 586 -11.72 10.39 -22.29
C GLU A 586 -13.19 10.22 -22.69
N ILE A 587 -14.13 10.34 -21.75
CA ILE A 587 -15.57 10.35 -22.04
C ILE A 587 -15.97 11.58 -22.87
N ILE A 588 -15.45 12.79 -22.58
CA ILE A 588 -15.70 14.01 -23.39
C ILE A 588 -15.18 13.85 -24.82
N GLU A 589 -14.04 13.18 -25.00
CA GLU A 589 -13.49 12.92 -26.33
C GLU A 589 -14.28 11.83 -27.07
N ALA A 590 -14.57 10.72 -26.41
CA ALA A 590 -15.34 9.60 -26.97
C ALA A 590 -16.80 9.97 -27.26
N GLN A 591 -17.41 10.93 -26.56
CA GLN A 591 -18.75 11.44 -26.89
C GLN A 591 -18.86 12.04 -28.32
N LYS A 592 -17.74 12.30 -29.00
CA LYS A 592 -17.72 12.72 -30.41
C LYS A 592 -17.87 11.56 -31.40
N ASP A 593 -17.67 10.31 -30.95
CA ASP A 593 -17.77 9.09 -31.76
C ASP A 593 -18.50 7.96 -30.99
N PRO A 594 -19.73 7.58 -31.38
CA PRO A 594 -20.51 6.58 -30.66
C PRO A 594 -19.89 5.18 -30.67
N GLU A 595 -19.01 4.84 -31.61
CA GLU A 595 -18.32 3.54 -31.60
C GLU A 595 -17.19 3.54 -30.55
N ALA A 596 -16.39 4.61 -30.49
CA ALA A 596 -15.33 4.79 -29.49
C ALA A 596 -15.90 4.82 -28.05
N LEU A 597 -17.04 5.48 -27.83
CA LEU A 597 -17.71 5.50 -26.53
C LEU A 597 -18.16 4.10 -26.10
N ALA A 598 -18.68 3.30 -27.03
CA ALA A 598 -19.11 1.92 -26.76
C ALA A 598 -17.95 0.94 -26.54
N GLU A 599 -16.73 1.25 -27.00
CA GLU A 599 -15.52 0.51 -26.67
C GLU A 599 -14.97 0.90 -25.29
N LEU A 600 -14.89 2.20 -24.99
CA LEU A 600 -14.49 2.71 -23.67
C LEU A 600 -15.39 2.19 -22.55
N MET A 601 -16.71 2.12 -22.78
CA MET A 601 -17.66 1.55 -21.79
C MET A 601 -17.48 0.04 -21.53
N LYS A 602 -16.71 -0.70 -22.34
CA LYS A 602 -16.40 -2.12 -22.10
C LYS A 602 -15.13 -2.35 -21.30
N THR A 603 -14.22 -1.38 -21.27
CA THR A 603 -12.91 -1.50 -20.60
C THR A 603 -12.93 -0.99 -19.16
N VAL A 604 -13.95 -0.22 -18.78
CA VAL A 604 -14.10 0.34 -17.43
C VAL A 604 -14.89 -0.62 -16.52
N PRO A 605 -14.38 -0.98 -15.32
CA PRO A 605 -15.07 -1.89 -14.41
C PRO A 605 -16.25 -1.21 -13.70
N LEU A 606 -17.37 -1.96 -13.61
CA LEU A 606 -18.67 -1.50 -13.09
C LEU A 606 -18.88 -1.92 -11.62
N THR A 607 -19.60 -1.11 -10.84
CA THR A 607 -20.14 -1.53 -9.52
C THR A 607 -21.43 -2.34 -9.65
N SER A 608 -21.85 -2.97 -8.55
CA SER A 608 -23.07 -3.78 -8.46
C SER A 608 -24.37 -2.99 -8.63
N ASP A 609 -24.34 -1.66 -8.49
CA ASP A 609 -25.44 -0.73 -8.76
C ASP A 609 -25.33 -0.01 -10.12
N GLY A 610 -24.38 -0.41 -10.97
CA GLY A 610 -24.23 0.11 -12.33
C GLY A 610 -23.57 1.49 -12.42
N LYS A 611 -22.85 1.90 -11.38
CA LYS A 611 -22.06 3.14 -11.35
C LYS A 611 -20.55 2.84 -11.39
N PHE A 612 -19.73 3.87 -11.40
CA PHE A 612 -18.29 3.76 -11.60
C PHE A 612 -17.55 3.55 -10.27
N LEU A 613 -16.45 2.78 -10.32
CA LEU A 613 -15.95 2.01 -9.18
C LEU A 613 -15.66 2.78 -7.88
N LEU A 614 -16.11 2.20 -6.76
CA LEU A 614 -15.77 2.60 -5.40
C LEU A 614 -14.54 1.79 -4.95
N LEU A 615 -13.39 2.45 -4.79
CA LEU A 615 -12.12 1.82 -4.45
C LEU A 615 -11.87 1.81 -2.93
N GLU A 616 -12.64 1.00 -2.20
CA GLU A 616 -12.42 0.70 -0.78
C GLU A 616 -11.20 -0.21 -0.56
N ASN A 617 -10.54 -0.03 0.59
CA ASN A 617 -9.38 -0.84 0.99
C ASN A 617 -9.84 -2.10 1.72
N GLU A 618 -9.17 -3.23 1.46
CA GLU A 618 -9.35 -4.44 2.27
C GLU A 618 -9.03 -4.16 3.75
N THR A 619 -9.99 -4.45 4.63
CA THR A 619 -9.75 -4.64 6.06
C THR A 619 -10.31 -5.99 6.47
N HIS A 620 -9.43 -6.83 7.04
CA HIS A 620 -9.75 -8.15 7.57
C HIS A 620 -10.54 -8.05 8.90
N CYS A 621 -11.10 -9.20 9.32
CA CYS A 621 -11.88 -9.47 10.57
C CYS A 621 -13.40 -9.24 10.43
N ASP A 622 -14.30 -10.16 10.80
CA ASP A 622 -14.13 -11.50 11.41
C ASP A 622 -15.22 -12.49 10.94
N GLU A 623 -14.91 -13.79 10.95
CA GLU A 623 -15.92 -14.84 10.87
C GLU A 623 -16.66 -14.99 12.22
N GLN A 624 -17.97 -14.77 12.24
CA GLN A 624 -18.86 -15.47 13.17
C GLN A 624 -20.10 -15.99 12.43
N ALA A 625 -20.08 -17.30 12.17
CA ALA A 625 -21.24 -18.02 11.68
C ALA A 625 -22.31 -18.13 12.78
N GLY A 626 -23.56 -17.83 12.43
CA GLY A 626 -24.73 -18.06 13.25
C GLY A 626 -25.88 -18.62 12.40
N ASP A 627 -26.26 -19.87 12.66
CA ASP A 627 -27.35 -20.54 11.95
C ASP A 627 -28.72 -19.86 12.17
N PRO A 628 -29.58 -19.77 11.14
CA PRO A 628 -30.99 -19.45 11.32
C PRO A 628 -31.79 -20.73 11.62
N VAL A 629 -32.15 -20.92 12.88
CA VAL A 629 -33.13 -21.94 13.28
C VAL A 629 -34.55 -21.46 12.93
N GLY A 630 -35.24 -22.29 12.15
CA GLY A 630 -36.70 -22.52 12.13
C GLY A 630 -37.68 -21.37 12.39
N LEU A 631 -38.53 -21.11 11.40
CA LEU A 631 -39.88 -20.57 11.63
C LEU A 631 -40.95 -21.54 11.13
N GLU A 632 -41.91 -21.79 12.00
CA GLU A 632 -43.03 -22.71 11.82
C GLU A 632 -44.08 -22.12 10.86
N SER A 633 -44.89 -22.99 10.26
CA SER A 633 -46.08 -22.61 9.49
C SER A 633 -47.29 -23.40 9.98
N GLU A 634 -48.17 -22.71 10.72
CA GLU A 634 -49.57 -23.09 10.91
C GLU A 634 -50.45 -21.84 10.64
N ALA A 635 -51.09 -21.79 9.46
CA ALA A 635 -52.38 -21.13 9.16
C ALA A 635 -52.72 -21.24 7.67
#